data_AF-A0A8I1LSU9-F1
#
_entry.id   AF-A0A8I1LSU9-F1
#
_cell.length_a   1.000
_cell.length_b   1.000
_cell.length_c   1.000
_cell.angle_alpha   90.00
_cell.angle_beta   90.00
_cell.angle_gamma   90.00
#
_symmetry.space_group_name_H-M   'P 1'
#
loop_
_entity.id
_entity.type
_entity.pdbx_description
1 polymer ?
#
loop_
_entity_poly.entity_id
_entity_poly.type
_entity_poly.pdbx_seq_one_letter_code
_entity_poly.pdbx_strand_id
1 'polypeptide(L)'
;MSKIKSFCLSYLAVIVLFGTWTWSFSESTVYATSSPAPSVTDAVYATETTVTSWTNPSKQGQSVTFSIKTISTPQITKDLTGSVILMDGTDILDTLTMRPNGIANGYATATYTTSDLSVGSHPITAIYSGDARFA
;
A
#
# COMPACT_ATOMS: atom_id res chain seq x y z
N MET A 1 -40.17 9.03 0.98
CA MET A 1 -39.39 8.78 -0.25
C MET A 1 -38.51 7.56 -0.01
N SER A 2 -38.67 6.51 -0.82
CA SER A 2 -37.95 5.22 -0.86
C SER A 2 -37.97 4.32 0.39
N LYS A 3 -38.83 3.30 0.47
CA LYS A 3 -38.75 1.95 -0.15
C LYS A 3 -37.66 1.06 0.46
N ILE A 4 -38.01 0.24 1.45
CA ILE A 4 -37.26 -0.97 1.78
C ILE A 4 -37.91 -2.11 1.01
N LYS A 5 -37.15 -2.65 0.04
CA LYS A 5 -37.54 -3.78 -0.80
C LYS A 5 -37.40 -5.06 0.01
N SER A 6 -38.52 -5.79 0.02
CA SER A 6 -38.66 -7.21 0.35
C SER A 6 -37.61 -8.08 -0.34
N PHE A 7 -37.09 -9.09 0.36
CA PHE A 7 -36.33 -10.20 -0.20
C PHE A 7 -36.75 -11.52 0.46
N CYS A 8 -37.18 -12.48 -0.39
CA CYS A 8 -37.36 -13.94 -0.23
C CYS A 8 -38.03 -14.47 1.05
N LEU A 9 -39.26 -15.00 1.07
CA LEU A 9 -39.91 -16.12 0.33
C LEU A 9 -39.47 -17.54 0.77
N SER A 10 -40.49 -18.39 0.99
CA SER A 10 -40.51 -19.80 1.46
C SER A 10 -40.64 -19.92 2.99
N TYR A 11 -41.68 -20.52 3.59
CA TYR A 11 -42.52 -21.65 3.18
C TYR A 11 -43.91 -21.56 3.87
N LEU A 12 -45.00 -21.82 3.13
CA LEU A 12 -46.40 -22.06 3.57
C LEU A 12 -46.45 -23.23 4.57
N ALA A 13 -47.36 -23.49 5.51
CA ALA A 13 -48.65 -22.99 6.00
C ALA A 13 -48.81 -23.64 7.42
N VAL A 14 -49.70 -23.24 8.32
CA VAL A 14 -51.04 -23.82 8.51
C VAL A 14 -51.59 -23.34 9.88
N ILE A 15 -52.76 -22.70 9.85
CA ILE A 15 -53.90 -22.73 10.81
C ILE A 15 -53.72 -22.33 12.29
N VAL A 16 -54.24 -21.12 12.58
CA VAL A 16 -55.20 -20.67 13.62
C VAL A 16 -55.29 -21.44 14.96
N LEU A 17 -55.12 -20.71 16.08
CA LEU A 17 -56.01 -20.76 17.25
C LEU A 17 -55.74 -19.57 18.20
N PHE A 18 -56.83 -18.99 18.69
CA PHE A 18 -56.89 -17.79 19.51
C PHE A 18 -56.04 -17.90 20.78
N GLY A 19 -55.12 -16.96 20.99
CA GLY A 19 -54.39 -16.79 22.23
C GLY A 19 -53.58 -15.50 22.17
N THR A 20 -53.82 -14.58 23.09
CA THR A 20 -53.02 -13.36 23.25
C THR A 20 -51.58 -13.74 23.58
N TRP A 21 -50.68 -13.69 22.61
CA TRP A 21 -49.25 -13.84 22.86
C TRP A 21 -48.69 -12.49 23.28
N THR A 22 -48.43 -12.34 24.58
CA THR A 22 -47.60 -11.26 25.11
C THR A 22 -46.16 -11.53 24.70
N TRP A 23 -45.60 -10.67 23.86
CA TRP A 23 -44.18 -10.73 23.51
C TRP A 23 -43.37 -10.22 24.70
N SER A 24 -42.57 -11.09 25.32
CA SER A 24 -41.54 -10.68 26.26
C SER A 24 -40.27 -10.40 25.49
N PHE A 25 -39.85 -9.14 25.42
CA PHE A 25 -38.47 -8.82 25.10
C PHE A 25 -37.67 -9.02 26.39
N SER A 26 -36.93 -10.12 26.48
CA SER A 26 -35.92 -10.26 27.52
C SER A 26 -34.79 -9.29 27.19
N GLU A 27 -34.67 -8.21 27.96
CA GLU A 27 -33.46 -7.39 27.96
C GLU A 27 -32.30 -8.26 28.42
N SER A 28 -31.55 -8.80 27.46
CA SER A 28 -30.29 -9.47 27.73
C SER A 28 -29.23 -8.38 27.78
N THR A 29 -28.86 -7.94 28.98
CA THR A 29 -27.67 -7.12 29.20
C THR A 29 -26.45 -7.94 28.82
N VAL A 30 -26.07 -7.91 27.55
CA VAL A 30 -24.80 -8.46 27.09
C VAL A 30 -23.72 -7.48 27.50
N TYR A 31 -23.00 -7.79 28.58
CA TYR A 31 -21.76 -7.12 28.91
C TYR A 31 -20.85 -7.21 27.68
N ALA A 32 -20.52 -6.06 27.09
CA ALA A 32 -19.57 -5.98 26.01
C ALA A 32 -18.18 -6.33 26.56
N THR A 33 -17.79 -7.60 26.47
CA THR A 33 -16.37 -7.93 26.39
C THR A 33 -16.00 -7.80 24.93
N SER A 34 -15.57 -6.60 24.52
CA SER A 34 -14.84 -6.44 23.26
C SER A 34 -13.56 -7.27 23.38
N SER A 35 -13.63 -8.53 22.96
CA SER A 35 -12.43 -9.30 22.65
C SER A 35 -11.64 -8.45 21.67
N PRO A 36 -10.34 -8.16 21.89
CA PRO A 36 -9.55 -7.60 20.82
C PRO A 36 -9.64 -8.59 19.66
N ALA A 37 -10.29 -8.17 18.57
CA ALA A 37 -10.22 -8.91 17.32
C ALA A 37 -8.73 -9.18 17.06
N PRO A 38 -8.34 -10.40 16.63
CA PRO A 38 -6.94 -10.67 16.33
C PRO A 38 -6.46 -9.57 15.39
N SER A 39 -5.46 -8.81 15.83
CA SER A 39 -4.79 -7.84 14.97
C SER A 39 -4.29 -8.62 13.76
N VAL A 40 -4.86 -8.35 12.59
CA VAL A 40 -4.30 -8.82 11.33
C VAL A 40 -2.88 -8.26 11.31
N THR A 41 -1.88 -9.13 11.47
CA THR A 41 -0.51 -8.78 11.13
C THR A 41 -0.54 -8.45 9.65
N ASP A 42 -0.48 -7.17 9.29
CA ASP A 42 -0.36 -6.74 7.90
C ASP A 42 0.82 -7.51 7.31
N ALA A 43 0.56 -8.31 6.27
CA ALA A 43 1.62 -9.03 5.59
C ALA A 43 2.61 -8.01 4.99
N VAL A 44 3.90 -8.18 5.27
CA VAL A 44 4.95 -7.37 4.64
C VAL A 44 5.29 -8.00 3.30
N TYR A 45 5.20 -7.21 2.23
CA TYR A 45 5.44 -7.64 0.86
C TYR A 45 6.86 -7.29 0.44
N ALA A 46 7.54 -8.26 -0.20
CA ALA A 46 8.87 -8.03 -0.74
C ALA A 46 8.82 -7.01 -1.89
N THR A 47 9.94 -6.33 -2.09
CA THR A 47 10.08 -5.31 -3.13
C THR A 47 11.33 -5.49 -3.98
N GLU A 48 11.25 -5.00 -5.21
CA GLU A 48 12.37 -4.92 -6.14
C GLU A 48 12.54 -3.47 -6.57
N THR A 49 13.76 -2.95 -6.43
CA THR A 49 14.10 -1.56 -6.78
C THR A 49 15.10 -1.53 -7.92
N THR A 50 14.82 -0.68 -8.90
CA THR A 50 15.63 -0.50 -10.11
C THR A 50 15.95 0.98 -10.27
N VAL A 51 17.19 1.28 -10.69
CA VAL A 51 17.65 2.63 -10.97
C VAL A 51 18.11 2.72 -12.42
N THR A 52 17.71 3.79 -13.10
CA THR A 52 18.06 4.06 -14.51
C THR A 52 18.55 5.49 -14.65
N SER A 53 19.69 5.68 -15.30
CA SER A 53 20.28 7.00 -15.53
C SER A 53 19.95 7.51 -16.94
N TRP A 54 19.51 8.76 -17.05
CA TRP A 54 19.38 9.48 -18.31
C TRP A 54 20.65 10.29 -18.56
N THR A 55 21.23 10.12 -19.75
CA THR A 55 22.53 10.68 -20.16
C THR A 55 23.72 10.01 -19.47
N ASN A 56 24.09 8.82 -19.94
CA ASN A 56 25.28 8.08 -19.49
C ASN A 56 25.96 7.43 -20.71
N PRO A 57 27.20 7.82 -21.10
CA PRO A 57 28.10 8.74 -20.39
C PRO A 57 27.68 10.22 -20.43
N SER A 58 28.03 10.99 -19.41
CA SER A 58 27.83 12.45 -19.33
C SER A 58 29.18 13.19 -19.27
N LYS A 59 29.17 14.50 -19.58
CA LYS A 59 30.32 15.38 -19.37
C LYS A 59 30.25 16.00 -17.98
N GLN A 60 31.39 16.39 -17.41
CA GLN A 60 31.43 17.13 -16.15
C GLN A 60 30.53 18.36 -16.19
N GLY A 61 29.74 18.57 -15.14
CA GLY A 61 28.78 19.68 -15.04
C GLY A 61 27.52 19.53 -15.89
N GLN A 62 27.36 18.44 -16.66
CA GLN A 62 26.09 18.13 -17.30
C GLN A 62 25.11 17.58 -16.27
N SER A 63 23.85 18.02 -16.38
CA SER A 63 22.77 17.49 -15.59
C SER A 63 22.44 16.05 -16.01
N VAL A 64 22.44 15.14 -15.03
CA VAL A 64 22.07 13.73 -15.16
C VAL A 64 20.84 13.49 -14.30
N THR A 65 19.85 12.80 -14.86
CA THR A 65 18.62 12.44 -14.14
C THR A 65 18.57 10.95 -13.91
N PHE A 66 18.42 10.54 -12.66
CA PHE A 66 18.19 9.17 -12.24
C PHE A 66 16.69 8.95 -11.99
N SER A 67 16.16 7.91 -12.61
CA SER A 67 14.80 7.43 -12.38
C SER A 67 14.87 6.13 -11.59
N ILE A 68 14.30 6.16 -10.39
CA ILE A 68 14.19 5.02 -9.49
C ILE A 68 12.76 4.50 -9.57
N LYS A 69 12.63 3.20 -9.77
CA LYS A 69 11.36 2.48 -9.80
C LYS A 69 11.41 1.34 -8.79
N THR A 70 10.41 1.28 -7.93
CA THR A 70 10.21 0.18 -6.98
C THR A 70 8.89 -0.50 -7.26
N ILE A 71 8.90 -1.83 -7.27
CA ILE A 71 7.72 -2.66 -7.46
C ILE A 71 7.61 -3.69 -6.32
N SER A 72 6.39 -4.04 -5.94
CA SER A 72 6.16 -5.16 -5.03
C SER A 72 6.18 -6.48 -5.77
N THR A 73 6.73 -7.51 -5.12
CA THR A 73 6.79 -8.90 -5.61
C THR A 73 6.24 -9.82 -4.52
N PRO A 74 5.00 -10.35 -4.65
CA PRO A 74 4.09 -10.23 -5.79
C PRO A 74 3.52 -8.82 -5.98
N GLN A 75 3.03 -8.53 -7.18
CA GLN A 75 2.24 -7.31 -7.39
C GLN A 75 0.93 -7.40 -6.61
N ILE A 76 0.61 -6.33 -5.88
CA ILE A 76 -0.59 -6.27 -5.05
C ILE A 76 -1.41 -5.02 -5.34
N THR A 77 -2.69 -5.05 -4.95
CA THR A 77 -3.60 -3.92 -5.12
C THR A 77 -3.48 -2.90 -3.98
N LYS A 78 -2.26 -2.38 -3.76
CA LYS A 78 -1.96 -1.34 -2.78
C LYS A 78 -0.95 -0.34 -3.35
N ASP A 79 -1.05 0.91 -2.92
CA ASP A 79 -0.05 1.92 -3.23
C ASP A 79 1.23 1.63 -2.46
N LEU A 80 2.37 1.62 -3.17
CA LEU A 80 3.68 1.50 -2.56
C LEU A 80 4.15 2.89 -2.10
N THR A 81 4.53 3.00 -0.83
CA THR A 81 5.00 4.26 -0.24
C THR A 81 6.44 4.11 0.25
N GLY A 82 6.88 4.86 1.27
CA GLY A 82 8.23 4.75 1.81
C GLY A 82 9.28 5.62 1.11
N SER A 83 10.54 5.30 1.37
CA SER A 83 11.69 6.10 0.94
C SER A 83 12.78 5.22 0.31
N VAL A 84 13.51 5.81 -0.63
CA VAL A 84 14.74 5.23 -1.19
C VAL A 84 15.92 6.11 -0.85
N ILE A 85 17.01 5.47 -0.43
CA ILE A 85 18.32 6.10 -0.31
C ILE A 85 19.06 5.85 -1.62
N LEU A 86 19.42 6.92 -2.32
CA LEU A 86 20.24 6.86 -3.52
C LEU A 86 21.71 7.05 -3.12
N MET A 87 22.57 6.15 -3.58
CA MET A 87 23.98 6.13 -3.22
C MET A 87 24.86 6.07 -4.46
N ASP A 88 26.03 6.69 -4.35
CA ASP A 88 27.15 6.58 -5.29
C ASP A 88 28.29 5.87 -4.58
N GLY A 89 28.43 4.56 -4.81
CA GLY A 89 29.30 3.71 -4.01
C GLY A 89 28.86 3.67 -2.54
N THR A 90 29.63 4.33 -1.66
CA THR A 90 29.33 4.44 -0.22
C THR A 90 28.70 5.77 0.17
N ASP A 91 28.73 6.77 -0.71
CA ASP A 91 28.28 8.12 -0.41
C ASP A 91 26.78 8.24 -0.69
N ILE A 92 26.04 8.80 0.27
CA ILE A 92 24.61 9.06 0.11
C ILE A 92 24.46 10.32 -0.73
N LEU A 93 23.80 10.20 -1.89
CA LEU A 93 23.44 11.33 -2.74
C LEU A 93 22.20 12.04 -2.23
N ASP A 94 21.14 11.27 -1.96
CA ASP A 94 19.87 11.81 -1.49
C ASP A 94 18.96 10.72 -0.88
N THR A 95 17.97 11.15 -0.11
CA THR A 95 16.85 10.32 0.35
C THR A 95 15.56 10.77 -0.29
N LEU A 96 15.04 9.96 -1.19
CA LEU A 96 13.88 10.28 -2.03
C LEU A 96 12.62 9.62 -1.48
N THR A 97 11.52 10.37 -1.47
CA THR A 97 10.20 9.79 -1.17
C THR A 97 9.64 9.11 -2.41
N MET A 98 9.19 7.87 -2.25
CA MET A 98 8.56 7.12 -3.33
C MET A 98 7.16 7.65 -3.60
N ARG A 99 6.86 7.94 -4.88
CA ARG A 99 5.56 8.43 -5.30
C ARG A 99 4.81 7.35 -6.10
N PRO A 100 3.68 6.84 -5.59
CA PRO A 100 2.84 5.94 -6.36
C PRO A 100 2.26 6.66 -7.59
N ASN A 101 1.94 5.90 -8.63
CA ASN A 101 1.36 6.43 -9.86
C ASN A 101 -0.16 6.71 -9.75
N GLY A 102 -0.75 6.56 -8.57
CA GLY A 102 -2.18 6.69 -8.32
C GLY A 102 -3.00 5.45 -8.69
N ILE A 103 -2.33 4.37 -9.10
CA ILE A 103 -2.94 3.06 -9.34
C ILE A 103 -2.38 2.14 -8.25
N ALA A 104 -3.27 1.56 -7.46
CA ALA A 104 -2.89 0.59 -6.44
C ALA A 104 -2.43 -0.71 -7.10
N ASN A 105 -1.16 -0.78 -7.52
CA ASN A 105 -0.55 -1.92 -8.19
C ASN A 105 0.86 -2.25 -7.67
N GLY A 106 1.19 -1.78 -6.46
CA GLY A 106 2.47 -2.00 -5.81
C GLY A 106 3.63 -1.32 -6.53
N TYR A 107 3.38 -0.19 -7.21
CA TYR A 107 4.38 0.53 -8.00
C TYR A 107 4.59 1.93 -7.45
N ALA A 108 5.85 2.35 -7.32
CA ALA A 108 6.18 3.74 -7.09
C ALA A 108 7.46 4.14 -7.83
N THR A 109 7.60 5.45 -8.03
CA THR A 109 8.75 6.07 -8.68
C THR A 109 9.28 7.26 -7.89
N ALA A 110 10.58 7.47 -7.99
CA ALA A 110 11.27 8.67 -7.55
C ALA A 110 12.24 9.15 -8.64
N THR A 111 12.50 10.45 -8.67
CA THR A 111 13.43 11.06 -9.63
C THR A 111 14.42 11.93 -8.90
N TYR A 112 15.70 11.81 -9.25
CA TYR A 112 16.77 12.65 -8.73
C TYR A 112 17.60 13.21 -9.87
N THR A 113 17.94 14.50 -9.81
CA THR A 113 18.72 15.17 -10.85
C THR A 113 19.92 15.85 -10.20
N THR A 114 21.11 15.62 -10.75
CA THR A 114 22.36 16.22 -10.26
C THR A 114 23.27 16.64 -11.41
N SER A 115 24.06 17.69 -11.19
CA SER A 115 25.14 18.15 -12.10
C SER A 115 26.52 18.01 -11.48
N ASP A 116 26.59 17.58 -10.22
CA ASP A 116 27.77 17.76 -9.37
C ASP A 116 28.62 16.49 -9.25
N LEU A 117 28.31 15.48 -10.08
CA LEU A 117 29.12 14.27 -10.17
C LEU A 117 30.52 14.61 -10.67
N SER A 118 31.53 14.14 -9.93
CA SER A 118 32.95 14.30 -10.30
C SER A 118 33.28 13.56 -11.60
N VAL A 119 34.48 13.77 -12.15
CA VAL A 119 34.91 12.95 -13.30
C VAL A 119 35.30 11.55 -12.79
N GLY A 120 34.59 10.52 -13.22
CA GLY A 120 34.89 9.15 -12.82
C GLY A 120 33.79 8.15 -13.18
N SER A 121 33.92 6.95 -12.63
CA SER A 121 32.86 5.93 -12.66
C SER A 121 32.03 6.05 -11.39
N HIS A 122 30.71 6.13 -11.55
CA HIS A 122 29.75 6.33 -10.48
C HIS A 122 28.85 5.09 -10.35
N PRO A 123 29.13 4.15 -9.43
CA PRO A 123 28.28 2.99 -9.19
C PRO A 123 27.02 3.42 -8.42
N ILE A 124 25.98 3.81 -9.15
CA ILE A 124 24.72 4.27 -8.57
C ILE A 124 23.87 3.09 -8.11
N THR A 125 23.52 3.10 -6.83
CA THR A 125 22.65 2.10 -6.21
C THR A 125 21.48 2.79 -5.50
N ALA A 126 20.35 2.09 -5.42
CA ALA A 126 19.13 2.59 -4.79
C ALA A 126 18.66 1.56 -3.76
N ILE A 127 18.59 1.97 -2.49
CA ILE A 127 18.18 1.12 -1.38
C ILE A 127 16.80 1.58 -0.90
N TYR A 128 15.80 0.74 -1.10
CA TYR A 128 14.47 0.97 -0.56
C TYR A 128 14.45 0.66 0.94
N SER A 129 14.04 1.66 1.74
CA SER A 129 13.99 1.58 3.20
C SER A 129 12.70 0.98 3.74
N GLY A 130 11.75 0.66 2.85
CA GLY A 130 10.48 0.08 3.23
C GLY A 130 9.47 1.08 3.78
N ASP A 131 8.32 0.53 4.16
CA ASP A 131 7.27 1.14 4.98
C ASP A 131 6.58 0.04 5.82
N ALA A 132 5.43 0.34 6.42
CA ALA A 132 4.70 -0.62 7.26
C ALA A 132 4.20 -1.88 6.51
N ARG A 133 4.19 -1.86 5.17
CA ARG A 133 3.61 -2.91 4.31
C ARG A 133 4.60 -3.46 3.28
N PHE A 134 5.68 -2.74 2.97
CA PHE A 134 6.65 -3.12 1.96
C PHE A 134 8.07 -3.08 2.53
N ALA A 135 8.89 -4.11 2.32
CA ALA A 135 10.28 -4.15 2.74
C ALA A 135 11.16 -4.99 1.79
#